data_AF-A0A3B8MMG6-F1
#
_entry.id   AF-A0A3B8MMG6-F1
#
_cell.length_a   1.000
_cell.length_b   1.000
_cell.length_c   1.000
_cell.angle_alpha   90.00
_cell.angle_beta   90.00
_cell.angle_gamma   90.00
#
_symmetry.space_group_name_H-M   'P 1'
#
loop_
_entity.id
_entity.type
_entity.pdbx_description
1 polymer ?
#
loop_
_entity_poly.entity_id
_entity_poly.type
_entity_poly.pdbx_seq_one_letter_code
_entity_poly.pdbx_strand_id
1 'polypeptide(L)'
;SIEGVRREIEEAERAYDLNRAAELKHGRLPELEDQFQKAEQAYAHSGKTQLLREEVTEEEVAEIVSRWSGVPVVRLVEGEREKLLRLDEALHERVIGQAEAVHLVSDAVIRARAGIKDPNRPIGSFIFLGPTGVGKTELARALAQTLFDSEENIVRIDMSEYMEK
;
A
#
# COMPACT_ATOMS: atom_id res chain seq x y z
N SER A 1 21.71 -16.98 -23.16
CA SER A 1 20.83 -15.88 -22.74
C SER A 1 21.69 -14.73 -22.24
N ILE A 2 21.15 -13.49 -22.20
CA ILE A 2 21.86 -12.33 -21.63
C ILE A 2 22.33 -12.64 -20.20
N GLU A 3 21.48 -13.26 -19.38
CA GLU A 3 21.83 -13.70 -18.02
C GLU A 3 23.00 -14.71 -17.99
N GLY A 4 23.01 -15.66 -18.93
CA GLY A 4 24.12 -16.61 -19.06
C GLY A 4 25.44 -15.91 -19.38
N VAL A 5 25.42 -14.95 -20.30
CA VAL A 5 26.61 -14.16 -20.66
C VAL A 5 27.05 -13.25 -19.50
N ARG A 6 26.12 -12.66 -18.75
CA ARG A 6 26.44 -11.90 -17.54
C ARG A 6 27.12 -12.78 -16.48
N ARG A 7 26.66 -14.02 -16.32
CA ARG A 7 27.29 -15.00 -15.43
C ARG A 7 28.69 -15.41 -15.90
N GLU A 8 28.86 -15.66 -17.21
CA GLU A 8 30.17 -15.97 -17.80
C GLU A 8 31.17 -14.81 -17.65
N ILE A 9 30.71 -13.56 -17.74
CA ILE A 9 31.52 -12.38 -17.47
C ILE A 9 31.98 -12.38 -16.01
N GLU A 10 31.06 -12.56 -15.05
CA GLU A 10 31.41 -12.63 -13.62
C GLU A 10 32.35 -13.79 -13.29
N GLU A 11 32.24 -14.92 -13.99
CA GLU A 11 33.15 -16.06 -13.84
C GLU A 11 34.55 -15.76 -14.42
N ALA A 12 34.61 -15.15 -15.61
CA ALA A 12 35.88 -14.75 -16.24
C ALA A 12 36.61 -13.66 -15.43
N GLU A 13 35.89 -12.71 -14.85
CA GLU A 13 36.45 -11.69 -13.95
C GLU A 13 36.98 -12.31 -12.66
N ARG A 14 36.24 -13.27 -12.06
CA ARG A 14 36.71 -14.01 -10.88
C ARG A 14 37.95 -14.87 -11.17
N ALA A 15 38.08 -15.38 -12.39
CA ALA A 15 39.23 -16.16 -12.84
C ALA A 15 40.42 -15.29 -13.32
N TYR A 16 40.33 -13.96 -13.27
CA TYR A 16 41.31 -13.02 -13.83
C TYR A 16 41.56 -13.17 -15.35
N ASP A 17 40.64 -13.80 -16.09
CA ASP A 17 40.70 -13.85 -17.55
C ASP A 17 40.08 -12.58 -18.14
N LEU A 18 40.86 -11.49 -18.06
CA LEU A 18 40.43 -10.16 -18.49
C LEU A 18 40.19 -10.07 -20.00
N ASN A 19 40.88 -10.88 -20.80
CA ASN A 19 40.67 -10.93 -22.25
C ASN A 19 39.30 -11.50 -22.56
N ARG A 20 38.94 -12.63 -21.93
CA ARG A 20 37.63 -13.25 -22.13
C ARG A 20 36.50 -12.38 -21.59
N ALA A 21 36.69 -11.74 -20.44
CA ALA A 21 35.72 -10.80 -19.88
C ALA A 21 35.48 -9.60 -20.81
N ALA A 22 36.53 -9.03 -21.41
CA ALA A 22 36.43 -7.91 -22.34
C ALA A 22 35.70 -8.29 -23.65
N GLU A 23 36.00 -9.47 -24.20
CA GLU A 23 35.32 -10.00 -25.41
C GLU A 23 33.82 -10.18 -25.16
N LEU A 24 33.45 -10.73 -24.00
CA LEU A 24 32.05 -10.92 -23.62
C LEU A 24 31.35 -9.59 -23.33
N LYS A 25 31.99 -8.65 -22.61
CA LYS A 25 31.43 -7.33 -22.26
C LYS A 25 31.25 -6.40 -23.45
N HIS A 26 32.17 -6.40 -24.42
CA HIS A 26 32.19 -5.43 -25.51
C HIS A 26 31.78 -6.01 -26.87
N GLY A 27 31.75 -7.33 -27.02
CA GLY A 27 31.26 -8.00 -28.23
C GLY A 27 29.90 -8.63 -28.00
N ARG A 28 29.90 -9.77 -27.30
CA ARG A 28 28.74 -10.67 -27.26
C ARG A 28 27.55 -10.14 -26.45
N LEU A 29 27.79 -9.43 -25.36
CA LEU A 29 26.72 -8.87 -24.53
C LEU A 29 25.96 -7.74 -25.26
N PRO A 30 26.61 -6.73 -25.85
CA PRO A 30 25.93 -5.70 -26.64
C PRO A 30 25.15 -6.26 -27.83
N GLU A 31 25.69 -7.27 -28.54
CA GLU A 31 24.99 -7.93 -29.64
C GLU A 31 23.69 -8.60 -29.20
N LEU A 32 23.72 -9.29 -28.06
CA LEU A 32 22.54 -9.95 -27.50
C LEU A 32 21.51 -8.95 -26.97
N GLU A 33 21.96 -7.85 -26.36
CA GLU A 33 21.09 -6.76 -25.88
C GLU A 33 20.41 -6.02 -27.05
N ASP A 34 21.15 -5.74 -28.14
CA ASP A 34 20.60 -5.14 -29.36
C ASP A 34 19.63 -6.09 -30.08
N GLN A 35 19.94 -7.38 -30.16
CA GLN A 35 19.01 -8.39 -30.69
C GLN A 35 17.73 -8.48 -29.86
N PHE A 36 17.86 -8.43 -28.53
CA PHE A 36 16.72 -8.43 -27.62
C PHE A 36 15.84 -7.19 -27.82
N GLN A 37 16.42 -5.99 -27.83
CA GLN A 37 15.67 -4.75 -28.07
C GLN A 37 14.99 -4.73 -29.44
N LYS A 38 15.66 -5.20 -30.50
CA LYS A 38 15.07 -5.28 -31.84
C LYS A 38 13.91 -6.27 -31.89
N ALA A 39 14.05 -7.43 -31.23
CA ALA A 39 12.97 -8.40 -31.11
C ALA A 39 11.80 -7.80 -30.32
N GLU A 40 12.06 -7.17 -29.17
CA GLU A 40 11.05 -6.54 -28.32
C GLU A 40 10.29 -5.43 -29.06
N GLN A 41 11.00 -4.53 -29.77
CA GLN A 41 10.39 -3.50 -30.60
C GLN A 41 9.55 -4.10 -31.74
N ALA A 42 10.04 -5.14 -32.41
CA ALA A 42 9.29 -5.84 -33.44
C ALA A 42 8.01 -6.50 -32.88
N TYR A 43 8.08 -7.07 -31.68
CA TYR A 43 6.93 -7.64 -30.97
C TYR A 43 5.92 -6.56 -30.58
N ALA A 44 6.37 -5.42 -30.02
CA ALA A 44 5.52 -4.29 -29.66
C ALA A 44 4.72 -3.71 -30.83
N HIS A 45 5.29 -3.71 -32.05
CA HIS A 45 4.61 -3.22 -33.27
C HIS A 45 3.75 -4.28 -33.97
N SER A 46 3.87 -5.56 -33.60
CA SER A 46 3.21 -6.65 -34.33
C SER A 46 1.77 -6.93 -33.91
N GLY A 47 1.27 -6.35 -32.80
CA GLY A 47 -0.12 -6.47 -32.34
C GLY A 47 -0.64 -7.90 -32.11
N LYS A 48 0.22 -8.92 -32.25
CA LYS A 48 -0.15 -10.33 -32.11
C LYS A 48 0.02 -10.76 -30.66
N THR A 49 -1.12 -10.73 -29.97
CA THR A 49 -1.48 -11.51 -28.79
C THR A 49 -0.48 -11.45 -27.63
N GLN A 50 -0.85 -10.64 -26.63
CA GLN A 50 -0.29 -10.57 -25.26
C GLN A 50 -0.38 -11.93 -24.52
N LEU A 51 0.27 -12.99 -25.01
CA LEU A 51 0.28 -14.30 -24.36
C LEU A 51 1.38 -14.43 -23.30
N LEU A 52 2.38 -13.55 -23.30
CA LEU A 52 3.40 -13.42 -22.27
C LEU A 52 3.69 -11.93 -22.03
N ARG A 53 3.18 -11.38 -20.92
CA ARG A 53 3.64 -10.12 -20.36
C ARG A 53 4.74 -10.46 -19.36
N GLU A 54 5.98 -10.01 -19.61
CA GLU A 54 7.10 -10.15 -18.67
C GLU A 54 7.22 -8.96 -17.70
N GLU A 55 6.44 -7.90 -17.91
CA GLU A 55 6.48 -6.69 -17.06
C GLU A 55 5.36 -6.72 -16.02
N VAL A 56 5.74 -6.66 -14.75
CA VAL A 56 4.81 -6.58 -13.63
C VAL A 56 4.32 -5.14 -13.51
N THR A 57 3.05 -4.91 -13.78
CA THR A 57 2.45 -3.57 -13.67
C THR A 57 1.91 -3.30 -12.26
N GLU A 58 1.72 -2.03 -11.91
CA GLU A 58 1.06 -1.63 -10.66
C GLU A 58 -0.34 -2.26 -10.52
N GLU A 59 -1.03 -2.46 -11.64
CA GLU A 59 -2.36 -3.09 -11.72
C GLU A 59 -2.32 -4.57 -11.31
N GLU A 60 -1.27 -5.31 -11.71
CA GLU A 60 -1.09 -6.71 -11.34
C GLU A 60 -0.72 -6.87 -9.86
N VAL A 61 0.15 -5.99 -9.33
CA VAL A 61 0.46 -5.95 -7.89
C VAL A 61 -0.81 -5.67 -7.09
N ALA A 62 -1.60 -4.69 -7.54
CA ALA A 62 -2.87 -4.33 -6.94
C ALA A 62 -3.88 -5.47 -6.96
N GLU A 63 -3.98 -6.23 -8.06
CA GLU A 63 -4.86 -7.40 -8.17
C GLU A 63 -4.47 -8.52 -7.19
N ILE A 64 -3.17 -8.81 -7.05
CA ILE A 64 -2.68 -9.83 -6.12
C ILE A 64 -2.93 -9.41 -4.66
N VAL A 65 -2.57 -8.18 -4.30
CA VAL A 65 -2.82 -7.64 -2.95
C VAL A 65 -4.32 -7.62 -2.64
N SER A 66 -5.14 -7.28 -3.63
CA SER A 66 -6.59 -7.34 -3.51
C SER A 66 -7.11 -8.76 -3.31
N ARG A 67 -6.56 -9.74 -4.02
CA ARG A 67 -6.97 -11.15 -3.92
C ARG A 67 -6.60 -11.77 -2.56
N TRP A 68 -5.47 -11.37 -1.98
CA TRP A 68 -5.05 -11.82 -0.65
C TRP A 68 -5.80 -11.13 0.49
N SER A 69 -6.04 -9.82 0.36
CA SER A 69 -6.72 -9.03 1.39
C SER A 69 -8.25 -9.03 1.28
N GLY A 70 -8.79 -9.39 0.12
CA GLY A 70 -10.21 -9.28 -0.21
C GLY A 70 -10.68 -7.86 -0.57
N VAL A 71 -9.78 -6.86 -0.66
CA VAL A 71 -10.16 -5.44 -0.83
C VAL A 71 -9.65 -4.87 -2.17
N PRO A 72 -10.50 -4.34 -3.07
CA PRO A 72 -10.07 -3.81 -4.38
C PRO A 72 -9.30 -2.47 -4.28
N VAL A 73 -8.05 -2.44 -4.77
CA VAL A 73 -7.11 -1.29 -4.62
C VAL A 73 -7.57 0.00 -5.31
N VAL A 74 -8.18 -0.07 -6.49
CA VAL A 74 -8.64 1.15 -7.21
C VAL A 74 -9.93 1.71 -6.62
N ARG A 75 -10.83 0.85 -6.12
CA ARG A 75 -12.05 1.28 -5.40
C ARG A 75 -11.76 1.74 -3.96
N LEU A 76 -10.64 1.28 -3.39
CA LEU A 76 -10.15 1.72 -2.08
C LEU A 76 -9.88 3.22 -2.10
N VAL A 77 -9.15 3.75 -3.08
CA VAL A 77 -8.65 5.13 -3.02
C VAL A 77 -9.75 6.19 -3.22
N GLU A 78 -10.64 6.04 -4.21
CA GLU A 78 -11.73 7.01 -4.43
C GLU A 78 -12.80 6.92 -3.33
N GLY A 79 -13.21 5.71 -2.95
CA GLY A 79 -14.19 5.50 -1.88
C GLY A 79 -13.69 5.95 -0.52
N GLU A 80 -12.42 5.70 -0.19
CA GLU A 80 -11.80 6.17 1.05
C GLU A 80 -11.75 7.69 1.10
N ARG A 81 -11.43 8.36 -0.02
CA ARG A 81 -11.43 9.83 -0.08
C ARG A 81 -12.81 10.42 0.18
N GLU A 82 -13.86 9.88 -0.43
CA GLU A 82 -15.23 10.37 -0.21
C GLU A 82 -15.68 10.14 1.24
N LYS A 83 -15.37 8.97 1.82
CA LYS A 83 -15.63 8.67 3.23
C LYS A 83 -14.91 9.65 4.17
N LEU A 84 -13.67 10.00 3.86
CA LEU A 84 -12.91 10.97 4.66
C LEU A 84 -13.49 12.38 4.59
N LEU A 85 -13.96 12.81 3.41
CA LEU A 85 -14.60 14.12 3.24
C LEU A 85 -15.91 14.25 4.01
N ARG A 86 -16.64 13.15 4.20
CA ARG A 86 -17.89 13.10 4.97
C ARG A 86 -17.72 12.53 6.39
N LEU A 87 -16.48 12.34 6.86
CA LEU A 87 -16.22 11.67 8.13
C LEU A 87 -16.90 12.39 9.31
N ASP A 88 -16.80 13.71 9.35
CA ASP A 88 -17.39 14.53 10.42
C ASP A 88 -18.93 14.40 10.45
N GLU A 89 -19.57 14.49 9.28
CA GLU A 89 -21.02 14.33 9.12
C GLU A 89 -21.47 12.92 9.52
N ALA A 90 -20.80 11.89 9.00
CA ALA A 90 -21.10 10.49 9.28
C ALA A 90 -20.96 10.13 10.77
N LEU A 91 -20.01 10.74 11.48
CA LEU A 91 -19.87 10.55 12.93
C LEU A 91 -21.00 11.26 13.70
N HIS A 92 -21.41 12.45 13.26
CA HIS A 92 -22.52 13.20 13.88
C HIS A 92 -23.88 12.52 13.75
N GLU A 93 -24.10 11.68 12.73
CA GLU A 93 -25.34 10.88 12.59
C GLU A 93 -25.54 9.92 13.79
N ARG A 94 -24.45 9.48 14.42
CA ARG A 94 -24.48 8.51 15.52
C ARG A 94 -24.13 9.13 16.88
N VAL A 95 -23.22 10.11 16.89
CA VAL A 95 -22.69 10.69 18.12
C VAL A 95 -23.34 12.06 18.36
N ILE A 96 -24.41 12.05 19.17
CA ILE A 96 -25.21 13.25 19.45
C ILE A 96 -24.58 14.07 20.59
N GLY A 97 -24.44 15.38 20.37
CA GLY A 97 -24.06 16.33 21.42
C GLY A 97 -22.57 16.37 21.78
N GLN A 98 -21.71 15.74 20.98
CA GLN A 98 -20.25 15.71 21.18
C GLN A 98 -19.49 16.36 20.01
N ALA A 99 -19.96 17.50 19.52
CA ALA A 99 -19.47 18.12 18.29
C ALA A 99 -17.96 18.41 18.30
N GLU A 100 -17.43 18.90 19.43
CA GLU A 100 -15.99 19.16 19.57
C GLU A 100 -15.16 17.86 19.45
N ALA A 101 -15.58 16.79 20.13
CA ALA A 101 -14.87 15.52 20.09
C ALA A 101 -14.91 14.89 18.69
N VAL A 102 -16.06 14.94 18.02
CA VAL A 102 -16.22 14.47 16.63
C VAL A 102 -15.31 15.25 15.69
N HIS A 103 -15.28 16.58 15.83
CA HIS A 103 -14.46 17.44 14.98
C HIS A 103 -12.96 17.16 15.15
N LEU A 104 -12.48 17.09 16.39
CA LEU A 104 -11.07 16.83 16.69
C LEU A 104 -10.61 15.45 16.19
N VAL A 105 -11.46 14.44 16.30
CA VAL A 105 -11.18 13.09 15.79
C VAL A 105 -11.12 13.10 14.26
N SER A 106 -12.11 13.71 13.61
CA SER A 106 -12.19 13.79 12.15
C SER A 106 -10.97 14.49 11.56
N ASP A 107 -10.61 15.65 12.10
CA ASP A 107 -9.47 16.45 11.65
C ASP A 107 -8.13 15.72 11.85
N ALA A 108 -7.94 15.00 12.97
CA ALA A 108 -6.76 14.17 13.16
C ALA A 108 -6.65 13.03 12.14
N VAL A 109 -7.75 12.36 11.82
CA VAL A 109 -7.79 11.28 10.82
C VAL A 109 -7.50 11.83 9.42
N ILE A 110 -8.10 12.95 9.05
CA ILE A 110 -7.90 13.60 7.75
C ILE A 110 -6.43 14.01 7.58
N ARG A 111 -5.82 14.67 8.59
CA ARG A 111 -4.38 15.01 8.56
C ARG A 111 -3.49 13.80 8.36
N ALA A 112 -3.80 12.71 9.06
CA ALA A 112 -3.04 11.48 9.00
C ALA A 112 -3.11 10.82 7.61
N ARG A 113 -4.29 10.83 6.98
CA ARG A 113 -4.50 10.30 5.63
C ARG A 113 -3.95 11.21 4.53
N ALA A 114 -3.87 12.51 4.78
CA ALA A 114 -3.22 13.48 3.89
C ALA A 114 -1.67 13.45 3.96
N GLY A 115 -1.08 12.55 4.76
CA GLY A 115 0.38 12.45 4.89
C GLY A 115 1.02 13.56 5.73
N ILE A 116 0.22 14.34 6.46
CA ILE A 116 0.67 15.49 7.28
C ILE A 116 1.00 15.01 8.71
N LYS A 117 1.49 13.77 8.86
CA LYS A 117 1.93 13.21 10.15
C LYS A 117 3.23 12.43 9.98
N ASP A 118 3.91 12.20 11.09
CA ASP A 118 5.01 11.25 11.15
C ASP A 118 4.54 9.85 10.74
N PRO A 119 5.15 9.21 9.72
CA PRO A 119 4.82 7.85 9.29
C PRO A 119 4.96 6.82 10.41
N ASN A 120 5.81 7.06 11.42
CA ASN A 120 6.05 6.14 12.53
C ASN A 120 5.02 6.26 13.67
N ARG A 121 4.01 7.12 13.54
CA ARG A 121 2.97 7.32 14.55
C ARG A 121 1.62 6.75 14.09
N PRO A 122 0.72 6.39 15.03
CA PRO A 122 -0.66 5.98 14.70
C PRO A 122 -1.43 7.04 13.90
N ILE A 123 -2.56 6.65 13.26
CA ILE A 123 -3.44 7.59 12.55
C ILE A 123 -3.97 8.68 13.50
N GLY A 124 -4.33 8.29 14.72
CA GLY A 124 -4.66 9.20 15.80
C GLY A 124 -4.45 8.52 17.15
N SER A 125 -4.18 9.31 18.17
CA SER A 125 -4.15 8.87 19.56
C SER A 125 -5.01 9.83 20.36
N PHE A 126 -6.05 9.28 21.00
CA PHE A 126 -7.10 10.07 21.62
C PHE A 126 -7.31 9.61 23.07
N ILE A 127 -7.61 10.57 23.95
CA ILE A 127 -8.03 10.31 25.32
C ILE A 127 -9.40 10.97 25.50
N PHE A 128 -10.46 10.17 25.62
CA PHE A 128 -11.82 10.68 25.79
C PHE A 128 -12.16 10.84 27.28
N LEU A 129 -12.17 12.07 27.76
CA LEU A 129 -12.50 12.44 29.14
C LEU A 129 -13.98 12.81 29.25
N GLY A 130 -14.60 12.52 30.41
CA GLY A 130 -16.02 12.82 30.65
C GLY A 130 -16.78 11.70 31.39
N PRO A 131 -18.08 11.89 31.67
CA PRO A 131 -18.91 10.90 32.34
C PRO A 131 -19.11 9.61 31.52
N THR A 132 -19.62 8.55 32.14
CA THR A 132 -20.06 7.34 31.44
C THR A 132 -21.35 7.62 30.66
N GLY A 133 -21.57 6.89 29.57
CA GLY A 133 -22.81 6.98 28.78
C GLY A 133 -22.94 8.19 27.84
N VAL A 134 -21.94 9.08 27.77
CA VAL A 134 -21.99 10.30 26.92
C VAL A 134 -21.56 10.10 25.46
N GLY A 135 -21.26 8.85 25.05
CA GLY A 135 -20.92 8.53 23.66
C GLY A 135 -19.44 8.26 23.35
N LYS A 136 -18.56 8.11 24.36
CA LYS A 136 -17.13 7.82 24.13
C LYS A 136 -16.88 6.53 23.34
N THR A 137 -17.51 5.44 23.80
CA THR A 137 -17.42 4.13 23.14
C THR A 137 -18.14 4.14 21.79
N GLU A 138 -19.23 4.90 21.70
CA GLU A 138 -19.99 5.06 20.46
C GLU A 138 -19.18 5.77 19.39
N LEU A 139 -18.43 6.83 19.76
CA LEU A 139 -17.53 7.52 18.85
C LEU A 139 -16.44 6.58 18.30
N ALA A 140 -15.90 5.69 19.13
CA ALA A 140 -14.95 4.67 18.66
C ALA A 140 -15.60 3.67 17.69
N ARG A 141 -16.84 3.21 17.97
CA ARG A 141 -17.62 2.31 17.09
C ARG A 141 -17.98 2.96 15.76
N ALA A 142 -18.50 4.18 15.81
CA ALA A 142 -18.83 4.96 14.62
C ALA A 142 -17.58 5.21 13.77
N LEU A 143 -16.43 5.51 14.39
CA LEU A 143 -15.18 5.67 13.67
C LEU A 143 -14.72 4.37 12.99
N ALA A 144 -14.83 3.23 13.66
CA ALA A 144 -14.49 1.94 13.06
C ALA A 144 -15.41 1.58 11.89
N GLN A 145 -16.73 1.81 12.04
CA GLN A 145 -17.70 1.60 10.98
C GLN A 145 -17.41 2.48 9.76
N THR A 146 -17.14 3.77 9.96
CA THR A 146 -16.94 4.70 8.84
C THR A 146 -15.60 4.46 8.12
N LEU A 147 -14.53 4.13 8.85
CA LEU A 147 -13.21 3.94 8.25
C LEU A 147 -12.96 2.52 7.73
N PHE A 148 -13.58 1.50 8.33
CA PHE A 148 -13.27 0.09 8.07
C PHE A 148 -14.51 -0.75 7.77
N ASP A 149 -15.66 -0.11 7.51
CA ASP A 149 -16.93 -0.73 7.13
C ASP A 149 -17.51 -1.75 8.13
N SER A 150 -16.96 -1.83 9.34
CA SER A 150 -17.43 -2.71 10.41
C SER A 150 -17.07 -2.19 11.80
N GLU A 151 -18.05 -2.20 12.70
CA GLU A 151 -17.83 -1.96 14.14
C GLU A 151 -17.02 -3.06 14.83
N GLU A 152 -16.97 -4.26 14.25
CA GLU A 152 -16.20 -5.38 14.78
C GLU A 152 -14.70 -5.20 14.58
N ASN A 153 -14.29 -4.27 13.72
CA ASN A 153 -12.90 -3.87 13.51
C ASN A 153 -12.37 -3.00 14.67
N ILE A 154 -12.66 -3.41 15.91
CA ILE A 154 -12.20 -2.80 17.15
C ILE A 154 -11.55 -3.87 18.01
N VAL A 155 -10.26 -3.67 18.30
CA VAL A 155 -9.60 -4.40 19.38
C VAL A 155 -9.89 -3.68 20.69
N ARG A 156 -10.73 -4.29 21.53
CA ARG A 156 -11.08 -3.75 22.86
C ARG A 156 -10.24 -4.41 23.93
N ILE A 157 -9.57 -3.61 24.75
CA ILE A 157 -8.82 -4.08 25.92
C ILE A 157 -9.45 -3.45 27.16
N ASP A 158 -9.97 -4.27 28.06
CA ASP A 158 -10.54 -3.79 29.32
C ASP A 158 -9.42 -3.58 30.34
N MET A 159 -9.02 -2.34 30.58
CA MET A 159 -7.93 -2.01 31.51
C MET A 159 -8.21 -2.45 32.95
N SER A 160 -9.46 -2.70 33.34
CA SER A 160 -9.76 -3.21 34.68
C SER A 160 -9.23 -4.62 34.91
N GLU A 161 -9.08 -5.43 33.85
CA GLU A 161 -8.50 -6.77 33.89
C GLU A 161 -6.96 -6.76 33.99
N TYR A 162 -6.33 -5.61 33.74
CA TYR A 162 -4.87 -5.44 33.72
C TYR A 162 -4.35 -4.64 34.93
N MET A 163 -5.20 -4.36 35.91
CA MET A 163 -4.72 -3.84 37.19
C MET A 163 -4.15 -5.01 38.01
N GLU A 164 -2.82 -5.07 38.15
CA GLU A 164 -2.19 -5.94 39.15
C GLU A 164 -2.78 -5.66 40.54
N LYS A 165 -3.01 -6.72 41.32
CA LYS A 165 -3.26 -6.60 42.76
C LYS A 165 -1.97 -6.35 43.50
#